data_AF-A0A0W1QFR1-F1
#
_entry.id   AF-A0A0W1QFR1-F1
#
_cell.length_a   1.000
_cell.length_b   1.000
_cell.length_c   1.000
_cell.angle_alpha   90.00
_cell.angle_beta   90.00
_cell.angle_gamma   90.00
#
_symmetry.space_group_name_H-M   'P 1'
#
loop_
_entity.id
_entity.type
_entity.pdbx_description
1 polymer ?
#
loop_
_entity_poly.entity_id
_entity_poly.type
_entity_poly.pdbx_seq_one_letter_code
_entity_poly.pdbx_strand_id
1 'polypeptide(L)'
;MRQLLAPIAAACLALPIAANAAEVITFTPLTNAANHSVSGPYSEKGLKFAMSNTFGFFTWGAGAAANANPGGATLAPSFTGDLTISAVGGTAFDLLRFDIADVMNAGNGGPMTFSYETLSGSGSGLFNLDLTPGLQTVSLNLTDLTRFTVQVTAPGIQMDNVTFALGTTAVPEPANWAMLIGGFGLVGGVLRRRHAGAAVTA
;
A
#
# COMPACT_ATOMS: atom_id res chain seq x y z
N MET A 1 25.06 5.68 -61.56
CA MET A 1 25.08 4.75 -60.40
C MET A 1 24.17 5.32 -59.32
N ARG A 2 23.05 4.64 -59.03
CA ARG A 2 21.99 5.08 -58.10
C ARG A 2 22.36 4.65 -56.68
N GLN A 3 22.57 5.59 -55.76
CA GLN A 3 22.76 5.28 -54.34
C GLN A 3 21.40 5.26 -53.63
N LEU A 4 21.01 4.09 -53.13
CA LEU A 4 19.82 3.86 -52.31
C LEU A 4 20.16 4.19 -50.85
N LEU A 5 19.47 5.17 -50.27
CA LEU A 5 19.49 5.45 -48.82
C LEU A 5 18.43 4.59 -48.14
N ALA A 6 18.85 3.72 -47.22
CA ALA A 6 17.96 2.94 -46.36
C ALA A 6 17.67 3.70 -45.05
N PRO A 7 16.41 3.78 -44.58
CA PRO A 7 16.12 4.33 -43.27
C PRO A 7 16.29 3.25 -42.19
N ILE A 8 17.10 3.55 -41.17
CA ILE A 8 17.18 2.73 -39.95
C ILE A 8 15.99 3.14 -39.06
N ALA A 9 14.99 2.27 -38.95
CA ALA A 9 13.91 2.43 -37.99
C ALA A 9 14.39 1.97 -36.60
N ALA A 10 14.54 2.91 -35.67
CA ALA A 10 14.80 2.59 -34.27
C ALA A 10 13.47 2.25 -33.58
N ALA A 11 13.27 0.97 -33.25
CA ALA A 11 12.13 0.52 -32.45
C ALA A 11 12.42 0.81 -30.97
N CYS A 12 11.73 1.79 -30.39
CA CYS A 12 11.76 2.03 -28.95
C CYS A 12 10.91 0.95 -28.24
N LEU A 13 11.57 -0.01 -27.61
CA LEU A 13 10.94 -0.93 -26.66
C LEU A 13 10.57 -0.14 -25.39
N ALA A 14 9.28 0.15 -25.21
CA ALA A 14 8.76 0.61 -23.93
C ALA A 14 8.74 -0.58 -22.94
N LEU A 15 9.55 -0.52 -21.89
CA LEU A 15 9.48 -1.48 -20.80
C LEU A 15 8.24 -1.17 -19.94
N PRO A 16 7.38 -2.15 -19.62
CA PRO A 16 6.27 -1.93 -18.71
C PRO A 16 6.80 -1.65 -17.30
N ILE A 17 6.29 -0.60 -16.65
CA ILE A 17 6.49 -0.36 -15.22
C ILE A 17 5.71 -1.44 -14.48
N ALA A 18 6.40 -2.26 -13.69
CA ALA A 18 5.76 -3.31 -12.91
C ALA A 18 4.91 -2.66 -11.81
N ALA A 19 3.58 -2.84 -11.87
CA ALA A 19 2.73 -2.65 -10.70
C ALA A 19 3.11 -3.71 -9.66
N ASN A 20 3.25 -3.32 -8.38
CA ASN A 20 3.48 -4.30 -7.33
C ASN A 20 2.29 -5.26 -7.24
N ALA A 21 2.58 -6.55 -7.13
CA ALA A 21 1.56 -7.56 -6.88
C ALA A 21 0.94 -7.34 -5.49
N ALA A 22 -0.33 -7.70 -5.34
CA ALA A 22 -0.98 -7.69 -4.05
C ALA A 22 -0.28 -8.67 -3.09
N GLU A 23 0.02 -8.20 -1.89
CA GLU A 23 0.59 -8.97 -0.79
C GLU A 23 -0.45 -9.19 0.32
N VAL A 24 -0.25 -10.24 1.13
CA VAL A 24 -1.10 -10.56 2.28
C VAL A 24 -0.27 -10.62 3.55
N ILE A 25 -0.65 -9.86 4.58
CA ILE A 25 -0.10 -9.97 5.94
C ILE A 25 -0.96 -10.93 6.75
N THR A 26 -0.32 -11.94 7.33
CA THR A 26 -0.97 -13.04 8.06
C THR A 26 -0.56 -13.07 9.55
N PHE A 27 0.24 -12.09 9.98
CA PHE A 27 0.78 -11.96 11.35
C PHE A 27 1.47 -13.22 11.90
N THR A 28 1.86 -14.16 11.04
CA THR A 28 2.48 -15.43 11.42
C THR A 28 3.75 -15.28 12.27
N PRO A 29 4.59 -14.23 12.09
CA PRO A 29 5.72 -13.98 13.00
C PRO A 29 5.32 -13.74 14.46
N LEU A 30 4.05 -13.42 14.74
CA LEU A 30 3.51 -13.19 16.09
C LEU A 30 2.81 -14.41 16.71
N THR A 31 2.78 -15.56 16.02
CA THR A 31 2.18 -16.78 16.56
C THR A 31 2.92 -17.26 17.80
N ASN A 32 2.17 -17.48 18.88
CA ASN A 32 2.68 -17.91 20.17
C ASN A 32 1.70 -18.90 20.83
N ALA A 33 2.19 -19.77 21.72
CA ALA A 33 1.35 -20.69 22.46
C ALA A 33 0.49 -19.97 23.53
N ALA A 34 1.03 -18.90 24.11
CA ALA A 34 0.34 -18.06 25.08
C ALA A 34 0.05 -16.68 24.45
N ASN A 35 -0.75 -15.87 25.16
CA ASN A 35 -0.99 -14.50 24.75
C ASN A 35 0.32 -13.71 24.74
N HIS A 36 0.53 -12.94 23.68
CA HIS A 36 1.78 -12.21 23.46
C HIS A 36 1.50 -10.74 23.23
N SER A 37 2.09 -9.88 24.08
CA SER A 37 2.00 -8.43 23.90
C SER A 37 2.99 -7.94 22.86
N VAL A 38 2.52 -7.09 21.95
CA VAL A 38 3.31 -6.41 20.92
C VAL A 38 3.41 -4.95 21.31
N SER A 39 4.58 -4.54 21.81
CA SER A 39 4.78 -3.17 22.27
C SER A 39 4.88 -2.19 21.10
N GLY A 40 4.09 -1.11 21.15
CA GLY A 40 4.11 -0.05 20.15
C GLY A 40 3.56 -0.46 18.78
N PRO A 41 3.92 0.29 17.72
CA PRO A 41 3.51 -0.03 16.36
C PRO A 41 4.07 -1.37 15.88
N TYR A 42 3.29 -2.12 15.12
CA TYR A 42 3.72 -3.34 14.44
C TYR A 42 3.93 -3.06 12.96
N SER A 43 4.96 -3.65 12.36
CA SER A 43 5.21 -3.52 10.92
C SER A 43 5.53 -4.87 10.30
N GLU A 44 4.94 -5.13 9.14
CA GLU A 44 5.15 -6.34 8.35
C GLU A 44 4.99 -5.99 6.87
N LYS A 45 5.88 -6.53 6.01
CA LYS A 45 5.83 -6.35 4.55
C LYS A 45 5.67 -4.88 4.09
N GLY A 46 6.25 -3.95 4.84
CA GLY A 46 6.19 -2.53 4.50
C GLY A 46 4.87 -1.82 4.87
N LEU A 47 3.91 -2.49 5.50
CA LEU A 47 2.82 -1.82 6.22
C LEU A 47 3.14 -1.66 7.70
N LYS A 48 2.55 -0.63 8.30
CA LYS A 48 2.64 -0.29 9.72
C LYS A 48 1.24 -0.13 10.30
N PHE A 49 1.03 -0.81 11.42
CA PHE A 49 -0.16 -0.77 12.27
C PHE A 49 0.22 0.01 13.54
N ALA A 50 -0.55 1.03 13.89
CA ALA A 50 -0.29 1.86 15.05
C ALA A 50 -1.59 2.21 15.77
N MET A 51 -1.55 2.21 17.09
CA MET A 51 -2.63 2.76 17.90
C MET A 51 -2.45 4.26 18.10
N SER A 52 -3.55 4.99 18.27
CA SER A 52 -3.52 6.40 18.68
C SER A 52 -3.13 6.61 20.15
N ASN A 53 -3.24 5.56 20.96
CA ASN A 53 -2.80 5.55 22.35
C ASN A 53 -1.35 5.00 22.48
N THR A 54 -0.79 5.04 23.68
CA THR A 54 0.57 4.52 23.96
C THR A 54 0.61 2.99 24.11
N PHE A 55 -0.55 2.33 24.12
CA PHE A 55 -0.63 0.89 24.19
C PHE A 55 -0.44 0.29 22.80
N GLY A 56 0.19 -0.88 22.75
CA GLY A 56 0.41 -1.59 21.50
C GLY A 56 -0.71 -2.59 21.20
N PHE A 57 -0.31 -3.67 20.57
CA PHE A 57 -1.19 -4.78 20.22
C PHE A 57 -0.95 -5.97 21.14
N PHE A 58 -1.76 -6.98 20.98
CA PHE A 58 -1.47 -8.31 21.46
C PHE A 58 -1.95 -9.34 20.44
N THR A 59 -1.50 -10.57 20.62
CA THR A 59 -2.03 -11.74 19.93
C THR A 59 -2.51 -12.74 20.96
N TRP A 60 -3.60 -13.43 20.65
CA TRP A 60 -4.04 -14.58 21.43
C TRP A 60 -3.09 -15.75 21.19
N GLY A 61 -3.00 -16.66 22.16
CA GLY A 61 -2.34 -17.94 21.94
C GLY A 61 -2.99 -18.72 20.79
N ALA A 62 -2.21 -19.44 19.98
CA ALA A 62 -2.69 -20.20 18.82
C ALA A 62 -3.88 -21.11 19.16
N GLY A 63 -3.87 -21.79 20.31
CA GLY A 63 -4.99 -22.66 20.73
C GLY A 63 -6.09 -21.98 21.56
N ALA A 64 -6.04 -20.66 21.77
CA ALA A 64 -7.00 -19.97 22.64
C ALA A 64 -8.37 -19.86 21.95
N ALA A 65 -9.46 -20.08 22.70
CA ALA A 65 -10.82 -19.93 22.17
C ALA A 65 -11.10 -18.51 21.63
N ALA A 66 -10.45 -17.50 22.22
CA ALA A 66 -10.56 -16.11 21.79
C ALA A 66 -9.78 -15.80 20.50
N ASN A 67 -8.91 -16.70 20.02
CA ASN A 67 -8.18 -16.53 18.78
C ASN A 67 -9.08 -16.92 17.58
N ALA A 68 -9.40 -15.97 16.72
CA ALA A 68 -10.18 -16.22 15.51
C ALA A 68 -9.36 -16.93 14.40
N ASN A 69 -8.04 -17.03 14.55
CA ASN A 69 -7.16 -17.85 13.72
C ASN A 69 -6.39 -18.88 14.58
N PRO A 70 -6.99 -20.05 14.90
CA PRO A 70 -6.37 -21.03 15.79
C PRO A 70 -5.06 -21.66 15.28
N GLY A 71 -4.78 -21.52 13.98
CA GLY A 71 -3.53 -22.01 13.36
C GLY A 71 -2.41 -20.97 13.32
N GLY A 72 -2.69 -19.74 13.75
CA GLY A 72 -1.80 -18.60 13.56
C GLY A 72 -2.00 -17.53 14.62
N ALA A 73 -1.93 -16.28 14.20
CA ALA A 73 -2.12 -15.12 15.06
C ALA A 73 -2.98 -14.07 14.36
N THR A 74 -3.77 -13.38 15.16
CA THR A 74 -4.50 -12.18 14.77
C THR A 74 -3.91 -10.98 15.51
N LEU A 75 -3.78 -9.83 14.86
CA LEU A 75 -3.36 -8.60 15.53
C LEU A 75 -4.57 -7.95 16.22
N ALA A 76 -4.54 -7.84 17.54
CA ALA A 76 -5.60 -7.22 18.33
C ALA A 76 -5.12 -5.95 19.05
N PRO A 77 -5.81 -4.80 18.90
CA PRO A 77 -5.61 -3.64 19.75
C PRO A 77 -5.78 -3.97 21.24
N SER A 78 -4.85 -3.54 22.09
CA SER A 78 -4.93 -3.83 23.53
C SER A 78 -6.04 -3.04 24.24
N PHE A 79 -6.46 -1.91 23.67
CA PHE A 79 -7.45 -0.99 24.24
C PHE A 79 -8.24 -0.31 23.12
N THR A 80 -9.33 0.37 23.50
CA THR A 80 -10.05 1.26 22.60
C THR A 80 -9.17 2.43 22.13
N GLY A 81 -9.47 2.93 20.94
CA GLY A 81 -8.67 3.95 20.27
C GLY A 81 -8.72 3.76 18.77
N ASP A 82 -7.83 4.43 18.05
CA ASP A 82 -7.79 4.35 16.60
C ASP A 82 -6.66 3.41 16.19
N LEU A 83 -6.99 2.34 15.46
CA LEU A 83 -6.02 1.52 14.75
C LEU A 83 -5.78 2.15 13.38
N THR A 84 -4.57 2.65 13.17
CA THR A 84 -4.13 3.23 11.90
C THR A 84 -3.22 2.26 11.15
N ILE A 85 -3.50 2.06 9.86
CA ILE A 85 -2.69 1.38 8.86
C ILE A 85 -2.07 2.43 7.94
N SER A 86 -0.76 2.33 7.72
CA SER A 86 0.01 3.21 6.81
C SER A 86 1.18 2.46 6.21
N ALA A 87 1.71 2.89 5.06
CA ALA A 87 2.96 2.35 4.56
C ALA A 87 4.16 2.82 5.41
N VAL A 88 5.10 1.91 5.66
CA VAL A 88 6.42 2.25 6.20
C VAL A 88 7.12 3.18 5.20
N GLY A 89 7.66 4.30 5.69
CA GLY A 89 8.25 5.33 4.83
C GLY A 89 7.26 6.35 4.26
N GLY A 90 5.95 6.18 4.50
CA GLY A 90 4.93 7.18 4.16
C GLY A 90 4.55 7.25 2.68
N THR A 91 4.86 6.22 1.89
CA THR A 91 4.37 6.10 0.51
C THR A 91 2.87 5.81 0.49
N ALA A 92 2.23 6.02 -0.67
CA ALA A 92 0.86 5.58 -0.86
C ALA A 92 0.78 4.04 -0.97
N PHE A 93 -0.37 3.48 -0.64
CA PHE A 93 -0.67 2.05 -0.76
C PHE A 93 -2.15 1.84 -1.10
N ASP A 94 -2.47 0.68 -1.66
CA ASP A 94 -3.84 0.24 -1.87
C ASP A 94 -4.20 -0.75 -0.77
N LEU A 95 -5.40 -0.62 -0.19
CA LEU A 95 -5.97 -1.57 0.76
C LEU A 95 -7.18 -2.25 0.12
N LEU A 96 -6.99 -3.52 -0.23
CA LEU A 96 -7.98 -4.28 -0.98
C LEU A 96 -9.03 -4.87 -0.05
N ARG A 97 -8.57 -5.62 0.96
CA ARG A 97 -9.42 -6.30 1.95
C ARG A 97 -8.62 -6.65 3.21
N PHE A 98 -9.33 -7.01 4.26
CA PHE A 98 -8.77 -7.66 5.46
C PHE A 98 -9.83 -8.54 6.10
N ASP A 99 -9.39 -9.47 6.93
CA ASP A 99 -10.26 -10.28 7.75
C ASP A 99 -10.32 -9.74 9.19
N ILE A 100 -11.48 -9.82 9.82
CA ILE A 100 -11.71 -9.25 11.15
C ILE A 100 -12.72 -10.08 11.94
N ALA A 101 -12.56 -10.10 13.27
CA ALA A 101 -13.51 -10.64 14.23
C ALA A 101 -13.58 -9.73 15.47
N ASP A 102 -14.58 -9.93 16.33
CA ASP A 102 -14.55 -9.34 17.67
C ASP A 102 -13.35 -9.88 18.47
N VAL A 103 -12.83 -9.09 19.42
CA VAL A 103 -11.58 -9.44 20.11
C VAL A 103 -11.66 -10.75 20.89
N MET A 104 -12.85 -11.16 21.34
CA MET A 104 -13.05 -12.38 22.12
C MET A 104 -13.46 -13.58 21.26
N ASN A 105 -13.59 -13.39 19.95
CA ASN A 105 -14.10 -14.39 19.01
C ASN A 105 -15.43 -15.01 19.50
N ALA A 106 -16.32 -14.18 20.05
CA ALA A 106 -17.55 -14.61 20.70
C ALA A 106 -18.81 -14.37 19.84
N GLY A 107 -18.66 -13.78 18.65
CA GLY A 107 -19.77 -13.41 17.79
C GLY A 107 -20.44 -12.11 18.22
N ASN A 108 -19.64 -11.17 18.74
CA ASN A 108 -20.12 -9.84 19.08
C ASN A 108 -20.11 -8.93 17.84
N GLY A 109 -21.29 -8.58 17.36
CA GLY A 109 -21.47 -7.76 16.16
C GLY A 109 -21.66 -6.27 16.44
N GLY A 110 -21.69 -5.48 15.37
CA GLY A 110 -21.98 -4.05 15.44
C GLY A 110 -21.27 -3.22 14.37
N PRO A 111 -21.65 -1.94 14.23
CA PRO A 111 -21.02 -1.05 13.26
C PRO A 111 -19.63 -0.64 13.73
N MET A 112 -18.68 -0.71 12.81
CA MET A 112 -17.32 -0.23 12.94
C MET A 112 -17.12 0.93 11.99
N THR A 113 -16.78 2.10 12.53
CA THR A 113 -16.47 3.28 11.74
C THR A 113 -15.03 3.23 11.27
N PHE A 114 -14.80 3.56 10.01
CA PHE A 114 -13.47 3.77 9.46
C PHE A 114 -13.37 5.13 8.77
N SER A 115 -12.16 5.65 8.71
CA SER A 115 -11.78 6.83 7.93
C SER A 115 -10.51 6.55 7.13
N TYR A 116 -10.29 7.32 6.08
CA TYR A 116 -9.12 7.19 5.24
C TYR A 116 -8.67 8.52 4.64
N GLU A 117 -7.38 8.61 4.36
CA GLU A 117 -6.74 9.69 3.63
C GLU A 117 -6.06 9.07 2.40
N THR A 118 -6.23 9.70 1.24
CA THR A 118 -5.57 9.38 -0.02
C THR A 118 -4.67 10.54 -0.44
N LEU A 119 -3.93 10.35 -1.54
CA LEU A 119 -3.21 11.44 -2.20
C LEU A 119 -4.13 12.58 -2.71
N SER A 120 -5.42 12.31 -2.91
CA SER A 120 -6.38 13.21 -3.56
C SER A 120 -7.47 13.73 -2.62
N GLY A 121 -7.59 13.20 -1.40
CA GLY A 121 -8.61 13.62 -0.45
C GLY A 121 -8.76 12.70 0.75
N SER A 122 -9.91 12.75 1.40
CA SER A 122 -10.22 11.91 2.57
C SER A 122 -11.68 11.46 2.52
N GLY A 123 -11.98 10.34 3.17
CA GLY A 123 -13.34 9.84 3.31
C GLY A 123 -13.54 9.01 4.56
N SER A 124 -14.76 8.53 4.74
CA SER A 124 -15.14 7.65 5.84
C SER A 124 -16.27 6.72 5.44
N GLY A 125 -16.48 5.69 6.24
CA GLY A 125 -17.53 4.71 6.04
C GLY A 125 -17.74 3.83 7.26
N LEU A 126 -18.53 2.78 7.04
CA LEU A 126 -18.80 1.76 8.05
C LEU A 126 -18.76 0.37 7.43
N PHE A 127 -18.35 -0.60 8.22
CA PHE A 127 -18.64 -2.01 8.01
C PHE A 127 -19.23 -2.58 9.30
N ASN A 128 -19.97 -3.68 9.23
CA ASN A 128 -20.51 -4.33 10.42
C ASN A 128 -19.70 -5.59 10.73
N LEU A 129 -19.37 -5.80 12.00
CA LEU A 129 -19.07 -7.13 12.51
C LEU A 129 -20.37 -7.93 12.55
N ASP A 130 -20.34 -9.14 12.02
CA ASP A 130 -21.45 -10.08 12.11
C ASP A 130 -21.57 -10.66 13.54
N LEU A 131 -22.62 -11.45 13.76
CA LEU A 131 -22.91 -12.09 15.04
C LEU A 131 -22.36 -13.53 15.09
N THR A 132 -21.26 -13.81 14.37
CA THR A 132 -20.70 -15.15 14.22
C THR A 132 -19.27 -15.18 14.75
N PRO A 133 -18.90 -16.17 15.60
CA PRO A 133 -17.51 -16.44 15.89
C PRO A 133 -16.73 -16.78 14.61
N GLY A 134 -15.58 -16.15 14.43
CA GLY A 134 -14.68 -16.35 13.30
C GLY A 134 -14.37 -15.07 12.55
N LEU A 135 -13.36 -15.17 11.68
CA LEU A 135 -12.97 -14.09 10.80
C LEU A 135 -14.00 -13.90 9.67
N GLN A 136 -14.44 -12.65 9.47
CA GLN A 136 -15.19 -12.21 8.30
C GLN A 136 -14.33 -11.31 7.41
N THR A 137 -14.51 -11.39 6.09
CA THR A 137 -13.78 -10.56 5.15
C THR A 137 -14.47 -9.21 4.92
N VAL A 138 -13.73 -8.12 5.13
CA VAL A 138 -14.13 -6.76 4.75
C VAL A 138 -13.39 -6.37 3.47
N SER A 139 -14.13 -6.09 2.40
CA SER A 139 -13.57 -5.64 1.11
C SER A 139 -13.83 -4.16 0.90
N LEU A 140 -12.77 -3.38 0.70
CA LEU A 140 -12.84 -1.92 0.54
C LEU A 140 -12.36 -1.46 -0.83
N ASN A 141 -11.32 -2.10 -1.39
CA ASN A 141 -10.70 -1.73 -2.67
C ASN A 141 -10.33 -0.23 -2.74
N LEU A 142 -9.78 0.30 -1.65
CA LEU A 142 -9.34 1.68 -1.57
C LEU A 142 -7.93 1.79 -2.14
N THR A 143 -7.71 2.79 -3.01
CA THR A 143 -6.41 3.01 -3.67
C THR A 143 -5.79 4.34 -3.25
N ASP A 144 -4.48 4.45 -3.48
CA ASP A 144 -3.69 5.65 -3.21
C ASP A 144 -3.80 6.18 -1.77
N LEU A 145 -3.99 5.27 -0.80
CA LEU A 145 -4.10 5.59 0.61
C LEU A 145 -2.76 6.06 1.15
N THR A 146 -2.76 7.16 1.91
CA THR A 146 -1.67 7.53 2.80
C THR A 146 -1.94 7.01 4.22
N ARG A 147 -3.22 6.86 4.58
CA ARG A 147 -3.68 6.42 5.89
C ARG A 147 -5.04 5.74 5.80
N PHE A 148 -5.21 4.63 6.52
CA PHE A 148 -6.50 4.03 6.81
C PHE A 148 -6.65 3.87 8.31
N THR A 149 -7.81 4.20 8.87
CA THR A 149 -8.04 4.17 10.32
C THR A 149 -9.37 3.49 10.63
N VAL A 150 -9.35 2.57 11.60
CA VAL A 150 -10.56 1.98 12.19
C VAL A 150 -10.69 2.48 13.62
N GLN A 151 -11.86 2.99 13.97
CA GLN A 151 -12.19 3.36 15.34
C GLN A 151 -12.52 2.09 16.13
N VAL A 152 -11.65 1.73 17.07
CA VAL A 152 -11.78 0.54 17.91
C VAL A 152 -12.57 0.91 19.16
N THR A 153 -13.81 0.46 19.22
CA THR A 153 -14.71 0.52 20.38
C THR A 153 -14.99 -0.89 20.91
N ALA A 154 -15.70 -1.02 22.02
CA ALA A 154 -16.18 -2.32 22.49
C ALA A 154 -17.11 -2.96 21.41
N PRO A 155 -16.99 -4.26 21.10
CA PRO A 155 -16.30 -5.32 21.86
C PRO A 155 -14.77 -5.41 21.66
N GLY A 156 -14.15 -4.51 20.89
CA GLY A 156 -12.77 -4.64 20.43
C GLY A 156 -12.69 -5.54 19.21
N ILE A 157 -11.54 -5.56 18.53
CA ILE A 157 -11.36 -6.32 17.29
C ILE A 157 -10.06 -7.11 17.30
N GLN A 158 -10.00 -8.12 16.44
CA GLN A 158 -8.77 -8.78 16.03
C GLN A 158 -8.76 -8.89 14.50
N MET A 159 -7.61 -8.65 13.87
CA MET A 159 -7.45 -8.55 12.42
C MET A 159 -6.47 -9.60 11.89
N ASP A 160 -6.72 -10.09 10.68
CA ASP A 160 -5.83 -10.99 9.94
C ASP A 160 -5.95 -10.77 8.41
N ASN A 161 -5.12 -11.45 7.63
CA ASN A 161 -5.17 -11.53 6.17
C ASN A 161 -5.32 -10.17 5.46
N VAL A 162 -4.56 -9.18 5.91
CA VAL A 162 -4.59 -7.83 5.33
C VAL A 162 -3.98 -7.89 3.92
N THR A 163 -4.82 -7.71 2.90
CA THR A 163 -4.42 -7.74 1.49
C THR A 163 -4.25 -6.32 0.97
N PHE A 164 -3.05 -5.99 0.49
CA PHE A 164 -2.66 -4.64 0.12
C PHE A 164 -1.68 -4.65 -1.07
N ALA A 165 -1.45 -3.50 -1.68
CA ALA A 165 -0.37 -3.31 -2.64
C ALA A 165 0.36 -2.01 -2.32
N LEU A 166 1.68 -2.02 -2.24
CA LEU A 166 2.43 -0.78 -2.07
C LEU A 166 2.47 -0.01 -3.39
N GLY A 167 2.08 1.26 -3.34
CA GLY A 167 2.32 2.17 -4.44
C GLY A 167 3.81 2.41 -4.54
N THR A 168 4.46 1.87 -5.58
CA THR A 168 5.62 2.57 -6.11
C THR A 168 5.05 3.87 -6.63
N THR A 169 5.39 5.01 -6.03
CA THR A 169 5.23 6.27 -6.73
C THR A 169 6.04 6.13 -8.02
N ALA A 170 5.43 5.64 -9.09
CA ALA A 170 5.87 5.83 -10.45
C ALA A 170 5.63 7.31 -10.70
N VAL A 171 6.44 8.14 -10.05
CA VAL A 171 6.76 9.45 -10.59
C VAL A 171 7.20 9.13 -12.01
N PRO A 172 6.55 9.68 -13.06
CA PRO A 172 7.11 9.63 -14.39
C PRO A 172 8.51 10.23 -14.27
N GLU A 173 9.52 9.37 -14.26
CA GLU A 173 10.89 9.83 -14.06
C GLU A 173 11.19 10.89 -15.13
N PRO A 174 12.03 11.88 -14.83
CA PRO A 174 12.35 13.01 -15.71
C PRO A 174 12.98 12.62 -17.06
N ALA A 175 13.05 11.33 -17.40
CA ALA A 175 13.33 10.82 -18.73
C ALA A 175 12.49 11.52 -19.81
N ASN A 176 11.23 11.88 -19.56
CA ASN A 176 10.44 12.65 -20.54
C ASN A 176 11.02 14.06 -20.78
N TRP A 177 11.49 14.73 -19.73
CA TRP A 177 12.12 16.05 -19.87
C TRP A 177 13.52 15.93 -20.47
N ALA A 178 14.30 14.92 -20.07
CA ALA A 178 15.62 14.65 -20.62
C ALA A 178 15.56 14.29 -22.11
N MET A 179 14.53 13.56 -22.56
CA MET A 179 14.30 13.24 -23.97
C MET A 179 13.77 14.45 -24.75
N LEU A 180 12.91 15.28 -24.16
CA LEU A 180 12.48 16.56 -24.77
C LEU A 180 13.67 17.51 -24.91
N ILE A 181 14.47 17.69 -23.85
CA ILE A 181 15.66 18.54 -23.85
C ILE A 181 16.73 17.97 -24.79
N GLY A 182 16.95 16.65 -24.79
CA GLY A 182 17.87 15.97 -25.69
C GLY A 182 17.45 16.10 -27.16
N GLY A 183 16.14 15.94 -27.45
CA GLY A 183 15.57 16.14 -28.77
C GLY A 183 15.71 17.58 -29.27
N PHE A 184 15.35 18.57 -28.43
CA PHE A 184 15.51 19.98 -28.78
C PHE A 184 16.98 20.38 -28.92
N GLY A 185 17.87 19.85 -28.08
CA GLY A 185 19.32 20.06 -28.16
C GLY A 185 19.92 19.55 -29.46
N LEU A 186 19.51 18.35 -29.91
CA LEU A 186 19.93 17.79 -31.19
C LEU A 186 19.44 18.63 -32.39
N VAL A 187 18.16 19.01 -32.41
CA VAL A 187 17.59 19.85 -33.48
C VAL A 187 18.28 21.22 -33.53
N GLY A 188 18.46 21.87 -32.37
CA GLY A 188 19.17 23.15 -32.27
C GLY A 188 20.63 23.05 -32.68
N GLY A 189 21.33 21.96 -32.32
CA GLY A 189 22.70 21.71 -32.72
C GLY A 189 22.87 21.55 -34.24
N VAL A 190 21.95 20.83 -34.90
CA VAL A 190 21.95 20.67 -36.37
C VAL A 190 21.71 22.01 -37.07
N LEU A 191 20.77 22.83 -36.59
CA LEU A 191 20.51 24.16 -37.15
C LEU A 191 21.73 25.09 -37.01
N ARG A 192 22.38 25.11 -35.85
CA ARG A 192 23.55 25.97 -35.60
C ARG A 192 24.75 25.63 -36.48
N ARG A 193 24.95 24.34 -36.77
CA ARG A 193 26.04 23.85 -37.62
C ARG A 193 25.88 24.25 -39.10
N ARG A 194 24.64 24.45 -39.58
CA ARG A 194 24.36 24.90 -40.95
C ARG A 194 24.68 26.38 -41.17
N HIS A 195 24.55 27.21 -40.14
CA HIS A 195 24.87 28.64 -40.24
C HIS A 195 26.37 28.93 -40.18
N ALA A 196 27.17 28.09 -39.50
CA ALA A 196 28.62 28.27 -39.42
C ALA A 196 29.37 27.98 -40.75
N GLY A 197 28.73 27.31 -41.71
CA GLY A 197 29.30 27.03 -43.03
C GLY A 197 29.09 28.13 -44.08
N ALA A 198 28.28 29.15 -43.79
CA ALA A 198 27.92 30.20 -44.75
C ALA A 198 28.78 31.47 -44.67
N ALA A 199 29.82 31.48 -43.83
CA ALA A 199 30.65 32.66 -43.59
C ALA A 199 32.14 32.37 -43.77
N VAL A 200 32.58 31.99 -44.98
CA VAL A 200 33.88 32.34 -45.59
C VAL A 200 33.78 32.04 -47.10
N THR A 201 33.66 33.08 -47.92
CA THR A 201 34.33 33.22 -49.24
C THR A 201 34.20 34.69 -49.64
N ALA A 202 35.31 35.42 -49.52
CA ALA A 202 35.57 36.70 -50.15
C ALA A 202 36.30 36.46 -51.48
#